data_AF-A0A6P0MF73-F1
#
_entry.id   AF-A0A6P0MF73-F1
#
_cell.length_a   1.000
_cell.length_b   1.000
_cell.length_c   1.000
_cell.angle_alpha   90.00
_cell.angle_beta   90.00
_cell.angle_gamma   90.00
#
_symmetry.space_group_name_H-M   'P 1'
#
loop_
_entity.id
_entity.type
_entity.pdbx_description
1 polymer ?
#
loop_
_entity_poly.entity_id
_entity_poly.type
_entity_poly.pdbx_seq_one_letter_code
_entity_poly.pdbx_strand_id
1 'polypeptide(L)'
;MGFLRDKLVTKIGTHTIEVRGDNHLLRGLIYKLLIDGEEVASEQNFWKLPTKRRLEAQIDINGTQKNIVVLVKQQILSADFSMMLDSEPIQLKRVE
;
A
#
# COMPACT_ATOMS: atom_id res chain seq x y z
N MET A 1 -10.23 8.36 4.99
CA MET A 1 -9.09 8.61 5.89
C MET A 1 -8.55 7.27 6.33
N GLY A 2 -7.37 6.86 5.87
CA GLY A 2 -6.63 5.73 6.45
C GLY A 2 -5.79 6.23 7.63
N PHE A 3 -5.87 5.56 8.77
CA PHE A 3 -5.03 5.82 9.94
C PHE A 3 -3.75 5.01 9.80
N LEU A 4 -2.69 5.53 10.41
CA LEU A 4 -1.32 5.03 10.47
C LEU A 4 -1.15 3.56 10.93
N ARG A 5 -2.22 2.93 11.43
CA ARG A 5 -2.25 1.57 11.97
C ARG A 5 -3.09 0.61 11.16
N ASP A 6 -3.77 1.10 10.13
CA ASP A 6 -4.77 0.31 9.46
C ASP A 6 -4.12 -0.58 8.43
N LYS A 7 -4.47 -1.86 8.52
CA LYS A 7 -4.27 -2.80 7.45
C LYS A 7 -5.36 -2.55 6.41
N LEU A 8 -4.95 -2.11 5.22
CA LEU A 8 -5.86 -2.01 4.08
C LEU A 8 -5.74 -3.28 3.25
N VAL A 9 -6.87 -3.89 2.92
CA VAL A 9 -6.90 -5.14 2.14
C VAL A 9 -7.88 -4.99 0.99
N THR A 10 -7.54 -5.61 -0.14
CA THR A 10 -8.50 -5.91 -1.18
C THR A 10 -8.19 -7.25 -1.81
N LYS A 11 -9.18 -7.85 -2.47
CA LYS A 11 -9.01 -9.09 -3.22
C LYS A 11 -9.16 -8.79 -4.70
N ILE A 12 -8.22 -9.27 -5.50
CA ILE A 12 -8.24 -9.15 -6.95
C ILE A 12 -8.02 -10.54 -7.52
N GLY A 13 -9.07 -11.12 -8.13
CA GLY A 13 -9.05 -12.54 -8.52
C GLY A 13 -8.82 -13.44 -7.32
N THR A 14 -7.81 -14.30 -7.40
CA THR A 14 -7.37 -15.19 -6.30
C THR A 14 -6.38 -14.53 -5.34
N HIS A 15 -5.84 -13.37 -5.68
CA HIS A 15 -4.81 -12.70 -4.91
C HIS A 15 -5.40 -11.79 -3.82
N THR A 16 -4.79 -11.83 -2.64
CA THR A 16 -5.08 -10.90 -1.55
C THR A 16 -3.99 -9.84 -1.49
N ILE A 17 -4.37 -8.58 -1.73
CA ILE A 17 -3.46 -7.44 -1.73
C ILE A 17 -3.63 -6.68 -0.43
N GLU A 18 -2.54 -6.49 0.30
CA GLU A 18 -2.53 -5.78 1.56
C GLU A 18 -1.58 -4.59 1.49
N VAL A 19 -2.01 -3.46 2.03
CA VAL A 19 -1.16 -2.29 2.26
C VAL A 19 -1.12 -2.06 3.76
N ARG A 20 0.09 -2.03 4.31
CA ARG A 20 0.33 -1.84 5.75
C ARG A 20 1.21 -0.62 5.99
N GLY A 21 0.82 0.19 6.97
CA GLY A 21 1.67 1.24 7.53
C GLY A 21 2.20 0.79 8.90
N ASP A 22 3.51 0.63 9.02
CA ASP A 22 4.19 0.37 10.29
C ASP A 22 4.80 1.66 10.82
N ASN A 23 4.45 2.07 12.04
CA ASN A 23 5.06 3.22 12.68
C ASN A 23 6.26 2.80 13.54
N HIS A 24 7.47 3.12 13.07
CA HIS A 24 8.67 3.01 13.88
C HIS A 24 8.99 4.34 14.54
N LEU A 25 8.77 4.39 15.86
CA LEU A 25 8.95 5.56 16.74
C LEU A 25 10.27 6.33 16.53
N LEU A 26 11.34 5.64 16.11
CA LEU A 26 12.67 6.23 15.87
C LEU A 26 13.06 6.37 14.39
N ARG A 27 12.39 5.66 13.47
CA ARG A 27 12.79 5.57 12.04
C ARG A 27 11.76 6.15 11.07
N GLY A 28 10.56 6.49 11.55
CA GLY A 28 9.48 7.04 10.73
C GLY A 28 8.48 5.98 10.32
N LEU A 29 7.74 6.25 9.24
CA LEU A 29 6.66 5.41 8.76
C LEU A 29 7.20 4.50 7.66
N ILE A 30 6.93 3.21 7.77
CA ILE A 30 7.26 2.23 6.74
C ILE A 30 5.94 1.78 6.13
N TYR A 31 5.82 1.93 4.83
CA TYR A 31 4.67 1.42 4.08
C TYR A 31 5.09 0.17 3.34
N LYS A 32 4.28 -0.88 3.44
CA LYS A 32 4.51 -2.17 2.81
C LYS A 32 3.33 -2.53 1.93
N LEU A 33 3.63 -3.03 0.74
CA LEU A 33 2.69 -3.71 -0.14
C LEU A 33 2.97 -5.21 -0.02
N LEU A 34 1.95 -5.96 0.39
CA LEU A 34 1.99 -7.40 0.50
C LEU A 34 1.00 -8.02 -0.49
N ILE A 35 1.39 -9.14 -1.09
CA ILE A 35 0.57 -9.91 -2.01
C ILE A 35 0.57 -11.35 -1.51
N ASP A 36 -0.61 -11.89 -1.21
CA ASP A 36 -0.79 -13.19 -0.57
C ASP A 36 0.02 -13.37 0.72
N GLY A 37 0.28 -12.27 1.41
CA GLY A 37 1.05 -12.22 2.66
C GLY A 37 2.55 -12.05 2.48
N GLU A 38 3.07 -12.03 1.26
CA GLU A 38 4.48 -11.77 0.98
C GLU A 38 4.72 -10.28 0.70
N GLU A 39 5.72 -9.68 1.35
CA GLU A 39 6.12 -8.29 1.07
C GLU A 39 6.79 -8.21 -0.31
N VAL A 40 6.17 -7.48 -1.23
CA VAL A 40 6.67 -7.30 -2.60
C VAL A 40 7.30 -5.92 -2.81
N ALA A 41 6.91 -4.93 -2.01
CA ALA A 41 7.51 -3.60 -2.04
C ALA A 41 7.37 -2.91 -0.68
N SER A 42 8.38 -2.12 -0.31
CA SER A 42 8.31 -1.26 0.87
C SER A 42 9.01 0.07 0.66
N GLU A 43 8.51 1.09 1.35
CA GLU A 43 9.07 2.44 1.35
C GLU A 43 9.16 2.94 2.78
N GLN A 44 10.37 3.30 3.21
CA GLN A 44 10.62 3.90 4.51
C GLN A 44 10.71 5.41 4.35
N ASN A 45 9.91 6.15 5.14
CA ASN A 45 10.01 7.60 5.18
C ASN A 45 10.33 8.13 6.57
N PHE A 46 11.37 8.96 6.63
CA PHE A 46 11.76 9.66 7.84
C PHE A 46 10.78 10.82 8.10
N TRP A 47 10.58 11.19 9.37
CA TRP A 47 9.62 12.19 9.88
C TRP A 47 9.69 13.60 9.24
N LYS A 48 10.60 13.82 8.29
CA LYS A 48 10.81 15.10 7.64
C LYS A 48 10.02 15.13 6.33
N LEU A 49 8.84 15.75 6.42
CA LEU A 49 7.96 16.26 5.35
C LEU A 49 6.86 15.31 4.85
N PRO A 50 5.66 15.87 4.52
CA PRO A 50 4.66 15.17 3.73
C PRO A 50 5.21 14.93 2.33
N THR A 51 5.32 13.67 1.93
CA THR A 51 5.81 13.27 0.61
C THR A 51 4.80 12.36 -0.07
N LYS A 52 4.87 12.33 -1.40
CA LYS A 52 4.16 11.34 -2.22
C LYS A 52 5.13 10.21 -2.55
N ARG A 53 4.70 8.98 -2.38
CA ARG A 53 5.47 7.76 -2.66
C ARG A 53 4.63 6.77 -3.46
N ARG A 54 5.31 5.86 -4.14
CA ARG A 54 4.71 4.86 -5.02
C ARG A 54 5.29 3.51 -4.67
N LEU A 55 4.44 2.56 -4.30
CA LEU A 55 4.77 1.13 -4.20
C LEU A 55 4.23 0.45 -5.45
N GLU A 56 5.02 -0.38 -6.10
CA GLU A 56 4.65 -1.06 -7.33
C GLU A 56 4.89 -2.56 -7.20
N ALA A 57 4.01 -3.35 -7.80
CA ALA A 57 4.16 -4.79 -7.89
C ALA A 57 3.42 -5.33 -9.11
N GLN A 58 3.82 -6.50 -9.60
CA GLN A 58 3.12 -7.18 -10.67
C GLN A 58 2.47 -8.46 -10.15
N ILE A 59 1.25 -8.75 -10.62
CA ILE A 59 0.55 -10.01 -10.33
C ILE A 59 0.03 -10.65 -11.60
N ASP A 60 -0.07 -11.97 -11.63
CA ASP A 60 -0.76 -12.68 -12.70
C ASP A 60 -2.23 -12.87 -12.33
N ILE A 61 -3.15 -12.40 -13.17
CA ILE A 61 -4.58 -12.63 -12.99
C ILE A 61 -5.08 -13.37 -14.22
N ASN A 62 -5.42 -14.65 -14.04
CA ASN A 62 -5.93 -15.52 -15.10
C ASN A 62 -5.00 -15.56 -16.33
N GLY A 63 -3.67 -15.61 -16.13
CA GLY A 63 -2.68 -15.63 -17.21
C GLY A 63 -2.38 -14.28 -17.85
N THR A 64 -2.85 -13.18 -17.25
CA THR A 64 -2.52 -11.81 -17.67
C THR A 64 -1.74 -11.13 -16.56
N GLN A 65 -0.52 -10.66 -16.87
CA GLN A 65 0.23 -9.81 -15.94
C GLN A 65 -0.43 -8.45 -15.79
N LYS A 66 -0.65 -8.05 -14.54
CA LYS A 66 -1.28 -6.80 -14.12
C LYS A 66 -0.32 -6.02 -13.23
N ASN A 67 -0.25 -4.71 -13.39
CA ASN A 67 0.55 -3.84 -12.53
C ASN A 67 -0.31 -3.25 -11.42
N ILE A 68 0.08 -3.47 -10.17
CA ILE A 68 -0.49 -2.84 -8.99
C ILE A 68 0.39 -1.65 -8.63
N VAL A 69 -0.25 -0.50 -8.48
CA VAL A 69 0.39 0.72 -8.02
C VAL A 69 -0.35 1.24 -6.81
N VAL A 70 0.35 1.37 -5.69
CA VAL A 70 -0.16 2.05 -4.49
C VAL A 70 0.53 3.40 -4.37
N LEU A 71 -0.27 4.46 -4.47
CA LEU A 71 0.15 5.81 -4.17
C LEU A 71 -0.06 6.07 -2.68
N VAL A 72 1.03 6.42 -2.01
CA VAL A 72 1.04 6.79 -0.61
C VAL A 72 1.22 8.30 -0.52
N LYS A 73 0.24 8.98 0.08
CA LYS A 73 0.33 10.41 0.39
C LYS A 73 0.49 10.56 1.89
N GLN A 74 1.72 10.79 2.34
CA GLN A 74 2.01 10.96 3.75
C GLN A 74 1.59 12.34 4.25
N GLN A 75 1.01 12.36 5.44
CA GLN A 75 0.77 13.53 6.28
C GLN A 75 1.61 13.41 7.56
N ILE A 76 1.58 14.43 8.43
CA ILE A 76 2.44 14.47 9.63
C ILE A 76 2.18 13.29 10.58
N LEU A 77 0.92 12.85 10.71
CA LEU A 77 0.50 11.76 11.63
C LEU A 77 -0.39 10.70 10.95
N SER A 78 -0.52 10.72 9.63
CA SER A 78 -1.39 9.81 8.87
C SER A 78 -0.86 9.60 7.46
N ALA A 79 -1.42 8.64 6.74
CA ALA A 79 -1.16 8.44 5.32
C ALA A 79 -2.45 8.07 4.60
N ASP A 80 -2.66 8.65 3.43
CA ASP A 80 -3.71 8.24 2.51
C ASP A 80 -3.14 7.29 1.46
N PHE A 81 -3.90 6.24 1.15
CA PHE A 81 -3.52 5.22 0.18
C PHE A 81 -4.53 5.20 -0.95
N SER A 82 -4.03 5.27 -2.19
CA SER A 82 -4.83 5.05 -3.39
C SER A 82 -4.19 3.92 -4.19
N MET A 83 -4.95 2.90 -4.54
CA MET A 83 -4.44 1.79 -5.33
C MET A 83 -5.00 1.82 -6.74
N MET A 84 -4.18 1.43 -7.71
CA MET A 84 -4.54 1.26 -9.11
C MET A 84 -4.08 -0.12 -9.59
N LEU A 85 -4.87 -0.75 -10.45
CA LEU A 85 -4.52 -1.96 -11.21
C LEU A 85 -4.58 -1.61 -12.68
N ASP A 86 -3.47 -1.73 -13.41
CA ASP A 86 -3.36 -1.33 -14.82
C ASP A 86 -3.88 0.09 -15.12
N SER A 87 -3.72 1.01 -14.16
CA SER A 87 -4.24 2.40 -14.20
C SER A 87 -5.73 2.57 -13.87
N GLU A 88 -6.45 1.50 -13.55
CA GLU A 88 -7.82 1.58 -13.02
C GLU A 88 -7.82 1.67 -11.49
N PRO A 89 -8.52 2.63 -10.88
CA PRO A 89 -8.54 2.77 -9.42
C PRO A 89 -9.27 1.59 -8.77
N ILE A 90 -8.67 1.00 -7.75
CA ILE A 90 -9.29 -0.05 -6.93
C ILE A 90 -9.48 0.46 -5.51
N GLN A 91 -10.67 0.18 -4.97
CA GLN A 91 -10.98 0.53 -3.60
C GLN A 91 -10.31 -0.44 -2.63
N LEU A 92 -9.46 0.12 -1.78
CA LEU A 92 -8.93 -0.56 -0.61
C LEU A 92 -10.00 -0.55 0.49
N LYS A 93 -10.24 -1.70 1.13
CA LYS A 93 -11.12 -1.79 2.30
C LYS A 93 -10.26 -1.81 3.55
N ARG A 94 -10.66 -1.00 4.55
CA ARG A 94 -10.06 -1.08 5.87
C ARG A 94 -10.47 -2.41 6.53
N VAL A 95 -9.50 -3.10 7.10
CA VAL A 95 -9.73 -4.22 8.01
C VAL A 95 -9.29 -3.74 9.39
N GLU A 96 -10.20 -3.80 10.37
CA GLU A 96 -9.93 -3.46 11.78
C GLU A 96 -8.89 -4.40 12.41
#